data_AF-A0A1V4RPM3-F1
#
_entry.id   AF-A0A1V4RPM3-F1
#
_cell.length_a   1.000
_cell.length_b   1.000
_cell.length_c   1.000
_cell.angle_alpha   90.00
_cell.angle_beta   90.00
_cell.angle_gamma   90.00
#
_symmetry.space_group_name_H-M   'P 1'
#
loop_
_entity.id
_entity.type
_entity.pdbx_description
1 polymer ?
#
loop_
_entity_poly.entity_id
_entity_poly.type
_entity_poly.pdbx_seq_one_letter_code
_entity_poly.pdbx_strand_id
1 'polypeptide(L)'
;MSLSLRRYVQLNLIVILSVVLFVATEAYLYIKRVNEEYRTASQAELSTLQTLQSLQRLLWRAEKAERNFLITRKREYAEQTQESIVEFEKRITDWEDSQTRDELLKSARQYNQLLVTMVGNIDRGRTTQGRQISLQLSELREEIRKTIAAASESRMIDLLSRIQASQGMAAKTVRTIWVGSLLVLIATLFFSVVLARKVARPVQQISDVLQKALDGDLSQRTGLKPGDEIRELGQSLDRLLVQMKTFDQLKVQKITEEKEKLEALLDILPEGVIIVDSEGRINLINNSCLRFFGLSMDSAVEKPLSEVAAIDKQLRDLVTETFTGRKKIAGKEVKISVGLERPTQKTVLVNTAMVHRSDGEISYVVLSLKEITKEEKVGLKRKIKDALGKK
;
A
#
# COMPACT_ATOMS: atom_id res chain seq x y z
N MET A 1 -20.14 13.37 -6.77
CA MET A 1 -19.93 12.03 -7.34
C MET A 1 -18.60 11.51 -6.80
N SER A 2 -18.60 10.67 -5.76
CA SER A 2 -17.37 10.04 -5.27
C SER A 2 -16.84 9.10 -6.35
N LEU A 3 -15.60 9.33 -6.79
CA LEU A 3 -14.90 8.35 -7.62
C LEU A 3 -14.69 7.08 -6.79
N SER A 4 -14.89 5.91 -7.42
CA SER A 4 -14.49 4.64 -6.82
C SER A 4 -13.04 4.69 -6.36
N LEU A 5 -12.74 4.07 -5.22
CA LEU A 5 -11.39 4.01 -4.67
C LEU A 5 -10.39 3.53 -5.73
N ARG A 6 -10.79 2.52 -6.51
CA ARG A 6 -10.01 1.98 -7.62
C ARG A 6 -9.67 3.05 -8.66
N ARG A 7 -10.67 3.82 -9.12
CA ARG A 7 -10.44 4.92 -10.09
C ARG A 7 -9.57 6.01 -9.49
N TYR A 8 -9.71 6.30 -8.20
CA TYR A 8 -8.91 7.30 -7.51
C TYR A 8 -7.43 6.90 -7.44
N VAL A 9 -7.12 5.67 -7.03
CA VAL A 9 -5.75 5.15 -7.01
C VAL A 9 -5.15 5.10 -8.42
N GLN A 10 -5.92 4.67 -9.42
CA GLN A 10 -5.50 4.66 -10.82
C GLN A 10 -5.18 6.07 -11.33
N LEU A 11 -6.05 7.05 -11.07
CA LEU A 11 -5.82 8.45 -11.47
C LEU A 11 -4.55 9.01 -10.83
N ASN A 12 -4.32 8.76 -9.54
CA ASN A 12 -3.11 9.23 -8.87
C ASN A 12 -1.84 8.61 -9.46
N LEU A 13 -1.86 7.29 -9.72
CA LEU A 13 -0.72 6.60 -10.33
C LEU A 13 -0.45 7.13 -11.75
N ILE A 14 -1.50 7.34 -12.54
CA ILE A 14 -1.40 7.93 -13.87
C ILE A 14 -0.79 9.33 -13.79
N VAL A 15 -1.25 10.19 -12.89
CA VAL A 15 -0.70 11.55 -12.72
C VAL A 15 0.78 11.51 -12.37
N ILE A 16 1.20 10.66 -11.43
CA ILE A 16 2.62 10.53 -11.05
C ILE A 16 3.43 10.03 -12.25
N LEU A 17 2.99 8.97 -12.92
CA LEU A 17 3.68 8.42 -14.09
C LEU A 17 3.76 9.42 -15.25
N SER A 18 2.70 10.19 -15.49
CA SER A 18 2.68 11.24 -16.53
C SER A 18 3.68 12.35 -16.23
N VAL A 19 3.80 12.79 -14.97
CA VAL A 19 4.79 13.80 -14.57
C VAL A 19 6.21 13.25 -14.74
N VAL A 20 6.46 12.03 -14.28
CA VAL A 20 7.78 11.38 -14.44
C VAL A 20 8.15 11.23 -15.91
N LEU A 21 7.22 10.73 -16.73
CA LEU A 21 7.43 10.55 -18.16
C LEU A 21 7.70 11.89 -18.85
N PHE A 22 6.93 12.93 -18.54
CA PHE A 22 7.11 14.26 -19.09
C PHE A 22 8.50 14.82 -18.78
N VAL A 23 8.93 14.78 -17.51
CA VAL A 23 10.27 15.24 -17.09
C VAL A 23 11.37 14.44 -17.78
N ALA A 24 11.21 13.12 -17.86
CA ALA A 24 12.19 12.24 -18.52
C ALA A 24 12.29 12.50 -20.02
N THR A 25 11.16 12.69 -20.70
CA THR A 25 11.10 13.01 -22.13
C THR A 25 11.74 14.38 -22.41
N GLU A 26 11.39 15.41 -21.64
CA GLU A 26 12.00 16.74 -21.78
C GLU A 26 13.51 16.69 -21.57
N ALA A 27 13.97 16.00 -20.52
CA ALA A 27 15.40 15.83 -20.25
C ALA A 27 16.11 15.08 -21.40
N TYR A 28 15.51 14.01 -21.92
CA TYR A 28 16.06 13.24 -23.03
C TYR A 28 16.14 14.06 -24.32
N LEU A 29 15.06 14.74 -24.70
CA LEU A 29 15.03 15.58 -25.91
C LEU A 29 16.05 16.71 -25.82
N TYR A 30 16.19 17.30 -24.65
CA TYR A 30 17.18 18.35 -24.40
C TYR A 30 18.61 17.82 -24.53
N ILE A 31 18.94 16.70 -23.85
CA ILE A 31 20.27 16.07 -23.94
C ILE A 31 20.58 15.67 -25.38
N LYS A 32 19.62 15.10 -26.10
CA LYS A 32 19.78 14.70 -27.50
C LYS A 32 20.13 15.91 -28.38
N ARG A 33 19.40 17.01 -28.26
CA ARG A 33 19.65 18.23 -29.04
C ARG A 33 21.05 18.79 -28.79
N VAL A 34 21.45 18.90 -27.52
CA VAL A 34 22.79 19.39 -27.14
C VAL A 34 23.88 18.46 -27.68
N ASN A 35 23.70 17.15 -27.59
CA ASN A 35 24.71 16.19 -28.01
C ASN A 35 24.87 16.13 -29.54
N GLU A 36 23.77 16.26 -30.30
CA GLU A 36 23.82 16.32 -31.77
C GLU A 36 24.49 17.61 -32.27
N GLU A 37 24.12 18.76 -31.72
CA GLU A 37 24.76 20.05 -32.04
C GLU A 37 26.25 20.05 -31.67
N TYR A 38 26.60 19.51 -30.50
CA TYR A 38 27.99 19.44 -30.05
C TYR A 38 28.84 18.52 -30.93
N ARG A 39 28.35 17.32 -31.27
CA ARG A 39 29.12 16.35 -32.07
C ARG A 39 29.43 16.85 -33.48
N THR A 40 28.43 17.40 -34.16
CA THR A 40 28.55 17.86 -35.55
C THR A 40 29.45 19.09 -35.67
N ALA A 41 29.25 20.09 -34.79
CA ALA A 41 30.07 21.29 -34.78
C ALA A 41 31.53 21.00 -34.39
N SER A 42 31.75 20.23 -33.31
CA SER A 42 33.10 19.97 -32.80
C SER A 42 33.95 19.16 -33.79
N GLN A 43 33.37 18.18 -34.49
CA GLN A 43 34.12 17.39 -35.47
C GLN A 43 34.54 18.21 -36.70
N ALA A 44 33.68 19.11 -37.19
CA ALA A 44 33.99 19.99 -38.31
C ALA A 44 35.05 21.05 -37.95
N GLU A 45 35.00 21.59 -36.73
CA GLU A 45 36.02 22.53 -36.26
C GLU A 45 37.37 21.86 -36.03
N LEU A 46 37.39 20.65 -35.45
CA LEU A 46 38.62 19.89 -35.23
C LEU A 46 39.32 19.53 -36.54
N SER A 47 38.59 19.11 -37.57
CA SER A 47 39.17 18.80 -38.88
C SER A 47 39.76 20.05 -39.54
N THR A 48 39.09 21.20 -39.42
CA THR A 48 39.56 22.49 -39.93
C THR A 48 40.85 22.93 -39.24
N LEU A 49 40.92 22.84 -37.91
CA LEU A 49 42.12 23.16 -37.14
C LEU A 49 43.29 22.22 -37.48
N GLN A 50 43.02 20.92 -37.70
CA GLN A 50 44.04 19.98 -38.16
C GLN A 50 44.57 20.31 -39.57
N THR A 51 43.69 20.76 -40.46
CA THR A 51 44.08 21.25 -41.79
C THR A 51 44.99 22.47 -41.68
N LEU A 52 44.61 23.48 -40.89
CA LEU A 52 45.44 24.67 -40.65
C LEU A 52 46.82 24.32 -40.06
N GLN A 53 46.87 23.40 -39.09
CA GLN A 53 48.15 22.88 -38.57
C GLN A 53 48.98 22.14 -39.61
N SER A 54 48.34 21.39 -40.52
CA SER A 54 49.05 20.73 -41.63
C SER A 54 49.66 21.74 -42.61
N LEU A 55 48.94 22.83 -42.90
CA LEU A 55 49.40 23.92 -43.76
C LEU A 55 50.59 24.65 -43.15
N GLN A 56 50.54 24.94 -41.84
CA GLN A 56 51.66 25.53 -41.13
C GLN A 56 52.91 24.63 -41.16
N ARG A 57 52.74 23.30 -41.02
CA ARG A 57 53.84 22.33 -41.14
C ARG A 57 54.42 22.27 -42.56
N LEU A 58 53.59 22.32 -43.59
CA LEU A 58 54.05 22.33 -44.99
C LEU A 58 54.80 23.62 -45.31
N LEU A 59 54.30 24.78 -44.87
CA LEU A 59 54.98 26.06 -45.02
C LEU A 59 56.36 26.07 -44.33
N TRP A 60 56.44 25.52 -43.11
CA TRP A 60 57.72 25.40 -42.40
C TRP A 60 58.71 24.48 -43.12
N ARG A 61 58.23 23.35 -43.69
CA ARG A 61 59.07 22.45 -44.51
C ARG A 61 59.59 23.15 -45.76
N ALA A 62 58.72 23.88 -46.46
CA ALA A 62 59.09 24.68 -47.62
C ALA A 62 60.17 25.72 -47.26
N GLU A 63 59.95 26.49 -46.19
CA GLU A 63 60.91 27.50 -45.73
C GLU A 63 62.27 26.88 -45.37
N LYS A 64 62.27 25.75 -44.67
CA LYS A 64 63.51 25.05 -44.30
C LYS A 64 64.27 24.57 -45.55
N ALA A 65 63.57 24.01 -46.52
CA ALA A 65 64.16 23.55 -47.78
C ALA A 65 64.69 24.74 -48.60
N GLU A 66 63.95 25.83 -48.70
CA GLU A 66 64.38 27.04 -49.41
C GLU A 66 65.67 27.61 -48.81
N ARG A 67 65.75 27.71 -47.48
CA ARG A 67 66.97 28.14 -46.78
C ARG A 67 68.15 27.22 -47.08
N ASN A 68 67.94 25.91 -47.07
CA ASN A 68 68.98 24.94 -47.42
C ASN A 68 69.44 25.10 -48.88
N PHE A 69 68.54 25.38 -49.82
CA PHE A 69 68.90 25.69 -51.21
C PHE A 69 69.76 26.95 -51.30
N LEU A 70 69.39 28.02 -50.60
CA LEU A 70 70.16 29.28 -50.62
C LEU A 70 71.58 29.11 -50.06
N ILE A 71 71.77 28.22 -49.09
CA ILE A 71 73.07 27.93 -48.46
C ILE A 71 73.90 26.96 -49.31
N THR A 72 73.31 25.84 -49.74
CA THR A 72 74.05 24.71 -50.33
C THR A 72 74.06 24.72 -51.86
N ARG A 73 73.14 25.47 -52.49
CA ARG A 73 72.89 25.48 -53.95
C ARG A 73 72.49 24.13 -54.55
N LYS A 74 72.15 23.13 -53.72
CA LYS A 74 71.68 21.83 -54.21
C LYS A 74 70.22 21.91 -54.64
N ARG A 75 69.96 21.58 -55.91
CA ARG A 75 68.62 21.64 -56.53
C ARG A 75 67.57 20.78 -55.83
N GLU A 76 67.99 19.68 -55.22
CA GLU A 76 67.14 18.81 -54.38
C GLU A 76 66.34 19.61 -53.34
N TYR A 77 66.93 20.63 -52.70
CA TYR A 77 66.21 21.45 -51.72
C TYR A 77 65.21 22.42 -52.36
N ALA A 78 65.47 22.88 -53.58
CA ALA A 78 64.49 23.68 -54.33
C ALA A 78 63.29 22.83 -54.75
N GLU A 79 63.53 21.58 -55.17
CA GLU A 79 62.49 20.60 -55.49
C GLU A 79 61.64 20.26 -54.25
N GLN A 80 62.27 20.01 -53.09
CA GLN A 80 61.56 19.81 -51.82
C GLN A 80 60.69 21.02 -51.40
N THR A 81 61.15 22.25 -51.71
CA THR A 81 60.37 23.47 -51.48
C THR A 81 59.13 23.47 -52.36
N GLN A 82 59.31 23.19 -53.65
CA GLN A 82 58.23 23.14 -54.62
C GLN A 82 57.21 22.03 -54.28
N GLU A 83 57.66 20.83 -53.92
CA GLU A 83 56.80 19.73 -53.48
C GLU A 83 55.95 20.11 -52.26
N SER A 84 56.56 20.78 -51.28
CA SER A 84 55.85 21.22 -50.07
C SER A 84 54.75 22.24 -50.38
N ILE A 85 54.97 23.12 -51.36
CA ILE A 85 53.99 24.12 -51.79
C ILE A 85 52.89 23.51 -52.68
N VAL A 86 53.22 22.54 -53.53
CA VAL A 86 52.21 21.80 -54.32
C VAL A 86 51.29 21.00 -53.40
N GLU A 87 51.84 20.34 -52.38
CA GLU A 87 51.02 19.64 -51.39
C GLU A 87 50.20 20.62 -50.54
N PHE A 88 50.74 21.82 -50.26
CA PHE A 88 49.99 22.90 -49.59
C PHE A 88 48.78 23.35 -50.42
N GLU A 89 48.96 23.61 -51.72
CA GLU A 89 47.87 23.97 -52.64
C GLU A 89 46.81 22.86 -52.71
N LYS A 90 47.23 21.59 -52.84
CA LYS A 90 46.33 20.45 -52.87
C LYS A 90 45.49 20.36 -51.59
N ARG A 91 46.10 20.57 -50.43
CA ARG A 91 45.43 20.49 -49.13
C ARG A 91 44.42 21.62 -48.91
N ILE A 92 44.65 22.80 -49.49
CA ILE A 92 43.72 23.93 -49.42
C ILE A 92 42.57 23.82 -50.44
N THR A 93 42.78 23.15 -51.57
CA THR A 93 41.79 23.11 -52.66
C THR A 93 40.42 22.61 -52.20
N ASP A 94 40.40 21.63 -51.29
CA ASP A 94 39.16 21.05 -50.73
C ASP A 94 38.64 21.79 -49.48
N TRP A 95 39.21 22.94 -49.14
CA TRP A 95 38.83 23.68 -47.94
C TRP A 95 37.53 24.48 -48.14
N GLU A 96 36.62 24.36 -47.18
CA GLU A 96 35.26 24.90 -47.23
C GLU A 96 35.20 26.43 -47.17
N ASP A 97 36.16 27.08 -46.51
CA ASP A 97 36.22 28.53 -46.35
C ASP A 97 36.71 29.21 -47.64
N SER A 98 35.78 29.56 -48.53
CA SER A 98 36.09 30.08 -49.87
C SER A 98 37.01 31.31 -49.87
N GLN A 99 36.82 32.24 -48.92
CA GLN A 99 37.64 33.45 -48.86
C GLN A 99 39.08 33.12 -48.47
N THR A 100 39.27 32.41 -47.35
CA THR A 100 40.61 32.08 -46.87
C THR A 100 41.33 31.13 -47.82
N ARG A 101 40.59 30.19 -48.42
CA ARG A 101 41.08 29.30 -49.47
C ARG A 101 41.64 30.09 -50.65
N ASP A 102 40.87 31.03 -51.19
CA ASP A 102 41.24 31.74 -52.41
C ASP A 102 42.44 32.68 -52.17
N GLU A 103 42.50 33.32 -50.99
CA GLU A 103 43.66 34.11 -50.56
C GLU A 103 44.92 33.25 -50.44
N LEU A 104 44.86 32.09 -49.75
CA LEU A 104 46.02 31.21 -49.60
C LEU A 104 46.45 30.57 -50.92
N LEU A 105 45.52 30.19 -51.80
CA LEU A 105 45.85 29.65 -53.12
C LEU A 105 46.54 30.69 -53.99
N LYS A 106 46.08 31.94 -53.95
CA LYS A 106 46.72 33.05 -54.66
C LYS A 106 48.17 33.22 -54.19
N SER A 107 48.38 33.28 -52.87
CA SER A 107 49.71 33.46 -52.30
C SER A 107 50.63 32.26 -52.52
N ALA A 108 50.12 31.03 -52.46
CA ALA A 108 50.89 29.82 -52.76
C ALA A 108 51.34 29.75 -54.23
N ARG A 109 50.46 30.07 -55.17
CA ARG A 109 50.79 30.11 -56.60
C ARG A 109 51.82 31.18 -56.91
N GLN A 110 51.67 32.38 -56.34
CA GLN A 110 52.64 33.45 -56.48
C GLN A 110 54.00 33.06 -55.87
N TYR A 111 54.01 32.35 -54.74
CA TYR A 111 55.22 31.84 -54.11
C TYR A 111 55.94 30.85 -55.03
N ASN A 112 55.20 29.91 -55.64
CA ASN A 112 55.78 28.94 -56.57
C ASN A 112 56.38 29.62 -57.82
N GLN A 113 55.71 30.63 -58.38
CA GLN A 113 56.23 31.41 -59.51
C GLN A 113 57.53 32.14 -59.17
N LEU A 114 57.59 32.79 -57.99
CA LEU A 114 58.79 33.46 -57.51
C LEU A 114 59.91 32.46 -57.19
N LEU A 115 59.59 31.29 -56.63
CA LEU A 115 60.55 30.22 -56.35
C LEU A 115 61.25 29.74 -57.62
N VAL A 116 60.49 29.43 -58.67
CA VAL A 116 61.05 29.01 -59.97
C VAL A 116 61.95 30.11 -60.56
N THR A 117 61.52 31.37 -60.46
CA THR A 117 62.30 32.52 -60.95
C THR A 117 63.59 32.71 -60.14
N MET A 118 63.54 32.53 -58.82
CA MET A 118 64.68 32.60 -57.92
C MET A 118 65.71 31.53 -58.24
N VAL A 119 65.28 30.27 -58.32
CA VAL A 119 66.13 29.11 -58.63
C VAL A 119 66.81 29.32 -59.99
N GLY A 120 66.04 29.70 -61.01
CA GLY A 120 66.58 29.95 -62.35
C GLY A 120 67.59 31.10 -62.41
N ASN A 121 67.45 32.15 -61.60
CA ASN A 121 68.45 33.22 -61.51
C ASN A 121 69.72 32.77 -60.78
N ILE A 122 69.58 31.99 -59.72
CA ILE A 122 70.71 31.45 -58.95
C ILE A 122 71.53 30.47 -59.82
N ASP A 123 70.87 29.57 -60.53
CA ASP A 123 71.52 28.59 -61.42
C ASP A 123 72.29 29.26 -62.57
N ARG A 124 71.81 30.42 -63.05
CA ARG A 124 72.47 31.25 -64.09
C ARG A 124 73.55 32.18 -63.52
N GLY A 125 73.91 32.06 -62.24
CA GLY A 125 74.93 32.89 -61.58
C GLY A 125 74.47 34.31 -61.22
N ARG A 126 73.18 34.66 -61.39
CA ARG A 126 72.62 35.98 -61.06
C ARG A 126 72.20 36.05 -59.58
N THR A 127 73.15 35.85 -58.68
CA THR A 127 72.88 35.69 -57.25
C THR A 127 72.20 36.90 -56.60
N THR A 128 72.54 38.13 -57.01
CA THR A 128 71.90 39.35 -56.46
C THR A 128 70.41 39.42 -56.78
N GLN A 129 70.03 39.09 -58.03
CA GLN A 129 68.62 39.04 -58.45
C GLN A 129 67.88 37.91 -57.74
N GLY A 130 68.49 36.71 -57.63
CA GLY A 130 67.93 35.61 -56.85
C GLY A 130 67.72 35.98 -55.37
N ARG A 131 68.66 36.72 -54.77
CA ARG A 131 68.53 37.16 -53.38
C ARG A 131 67.45 38.21 -53.19
N GLN A 132 67.25 39.11 -54.15
CA GLN A 132 66.10 40.04 -54.13
C GLN A 132 64.77 39.28 -54.19
N ILE A 133 64.65 38.24 -55.02
CA ILE A 133 63.44 37.41 -55.06
C ILE A 133 63.26 36.63 -53.76
N SER A 134 64.33 36.21 -53.08
CA SER A 134 64.23 35.55 -51.77
C SER A 134 63.63 36.47 -50.69
N LEU A 135 63.81 37.80 -50.80
CA LEU A 135 63.15 38.76 -49.91
C LEU A 135 61.64 38.82 -50.20
N GLN A 136 61.25 38.84 -51.47
CA GLN A 136 59.83 38.79 -51.87
C GLN A 136 59.15 37.48 -51.43
N LEU A 137 59.85 36.34 -51.56
CA LEU A 137 59.38 35.06 -51.02
C LEU A 137 59.20 35.13 -49.50
N SER A 138 60.08 35.84 -48.79
CA SER A 138 59.95 36.04 -47.35
C SER A 138 58.72 36.85 -46.96
N GLU A 139 58.42 37.93 -47.68
CA GLU A 139 57.21 38.74 -47.47
C GLU A 139 55.95 37.90 -47.69
N LEU A 140 55.92 37.13 -48.78
CA LEU A 140 54.79 36.28 -49.13
C LEU A 140 54.59 35.12 -48.14
N ARG A 141 55.67 34.54 -47.60
CA ARG A 141 55.57 33.57 -46.49
C ARG A 141 54.96 34.17 -45.25
N GLU A 142 55.36 35.40 -44.89
CA GLU A 142 54.78 36.08 -43.74
C GLU A 142 53.29 36.39 -43.96
N GLU A 143 52.89 36.73 -45.17
CA GLU A 143 51.47 36.89 -45.53
C GLU A 143 50.71 35.56 -45.35
N ILE A 144 51.18 34.46 -45.95
CA ILE A 144 50.58 33.12 -45.79
C ILE A 144 50.49 32.73 -44.31
N ARG A 145 51.56 32.97 -43.55
CA ARG A 145 51.62 32.65 -42.12
C ARG A 145 50.59 33.46 -41.32
N LYS A 146 50.46 34.76 -41.60
CA LYS A 146 49.45 35.62 -40.96
C LYS A 146 48.03 35.17 -41.28
N THR A 147 47.73 34.82 -42.53
CA THR A 147 46.42 34.33 -42.92
C THR A 147 46.07 33.00 -42.23
N ILE A 148 47.01 32.05 -42.17
CA ILE A 148 46.81 30.79 -41.43
C ILE A 148 46.61 31.05 -39.93
N ALA A 149 47.39 31.96 -39.35
CA ALA A 149 47.29 32.31 -37.93
C ALA A 149 45.93 32.96 -37.60
N ALA A 150 45.50 33.94 -38.39
CA ALA A 150 44.20 34.59 -38.22
C ALA A 150 43.03 33.62 -38.38
N ALA A 151 43.11 32.71 -39.36
CA ALA A 151 42.10 31.66 -39.54
C ALA A 151 42.08 30.68 -38.35
N SER A 152 43.26 30.31 -37.83
CA SER A 152 43.38 29.41 -36.68
C SER A 152 42.83 30.05 -35.40
N GLU A 153 43.14 31.32 -35.17
CA GLU A 153 42.66 32.09 -34.02
C GLU A 153 41.14 32.25 -34.05
N SER A 154 40.58 32.65 -35.21
CA SER A 154 39.14 32.77 -35.40
C SER A 154 38.40 31.46 -35.11
N ARG A 155 38.90 30.33 -35.65
CA ARG A 155 38.30 29.01 -35.41
C ARG A 155 38.46 28.53 -33.96
N MET A 156 39.57 28.86 -33.30
CA MET A 156 39.77 28.55 -31.88
C MET A 156 38.79 29.33 -31.00
N ILE A 157 38.52 30.60 -31.32
CA ILE A 157 37.53 31.41 -30.61
C ILE A 157 36.12 30.83 -30.78
N ASP A 158 35.71 30.42 -31.98
CA ASP A 158 34.40 29.80 -32.21
C ASP A 158 34.26 28.50 -31.40
N LEU A 159 35.28 27.63 -31.44
CA LEU A 159 35.31 26.37 -30.68
C LEU A 159 35.19 26.61 -29.16
N LEU A 160 35.96 27.55 -28.61
CA LEU A 160 35.92 27.89 -27.19
C LEU A 160 34.55 28.46 -26.79
N SER A 161 33.94 29.28 -27.65
CA SER A 161 32.61 29.83 -27.40
C SER A 161 31.53 28.73 -27.36
N ARG A 162 31.63 27.72 -28.23
CA ARG A 162 30.73 26.56 -28.26
C ARG A 162 30.92 25.66 -27.04
N ILE A 163 32.14 25.46 -26.59
CA ILE A 163 32.43 24.73 -25.34
C ILE A 163 31.84 25.48 -24.13
N GLN A 164 31.94 26.81 -24.08
CA GLN A 164 31.30 27.59 -23.02
C GLN A 164 29.77 27.53 -23.09
N ALA A 165 29.20 27.61 -24.30
CA ALA A 165 27.77 27.44 -24.52
C ALA A 165 27.28 26.07 -24.06
N SER A 166 28.05 25.00 -24.31
CA SER A 166 27.70 23.64 -23.88
C SER A 166 27.71 23.49 -22.35
N GLN A 167 28.62 24.15 -21.64
CA GLN A 167 28.60 24.18 -20.17
C GLN A 167 27.37 24.92 -19.62
N GLY A 168 26.99 26.04 -20.22
CA GLY A 168 25.76 26.75 -19.88
C GLY A 168 24.50 25.91 -20.14
N MET A 169 24.53 25.06 -21.17
CA MET A 169 23.46 24.12 -21.46
C MET A 169 23.39 22.98 -20.43
N ALA A 170 24.52 22.47 -19.95
CA ALA A 170 24.56 21.43 -18.91
C ALA A 170 23.92 21.89 -17.59
N ALA A 171 24.18 23.15 -17.18
CA ALA A 171 23.56 23.73 -15.99
C ALA A 171 22.03 23.82 -16.11
N LYS A 172 21.51 24.13 -17.30
CA LYS A 172 20.06 24.12 -17.56
C LYS A 172 19.47 22.71 -17.45
N THR A 173 20.14 21.68 -17.98
CA THR A 173 19.70 20.28 -17.84
C THR A 173 19.59 19.88 -16.37
N VAL A 174 20.63 20.16 -15.58
CA VAL A 174 20.66 19.85 -14.15
C VAL A 174 19.53 20.57 -13.42
N ARG A 175 19.28 21.85 -13.74
CA ARG A 175 18.16 22.61 -13.16
C ARG A 175 16.80 21.98 -13.51
N THR A 176 16.57 21.61 -14.77
CA THR A 176 15.31 20.97 -15.18
C THR A 176 15.09 19.64 -14.47
N ILE A 177 16.14 18.83 -14.30
CA ILE A 177 16.10 17.59 -13.53
C ILE A 177 15.72 17.88 -12.07
N TRP A 178 16.40 18.83 -11.41
CA TRP A 178 16.10 19.18 -10.01
C TRP A 178 14.66 19.67 -9.82
N VAL A 179 14.17 20.56 -10.71
CA VAL A 179 12.79 21.05 -10.65
C VAL A 179 11.80 19.90 -10.87
N GLY A 180 12.06 19.04 -11.86
CA GLY A 180 11.23 17.87 -12.12
C GLY A 180 11.20 16.89 -10.95
N SER A 181 12.36 16.58 -10.36
CA SER A 181 12.46 15.73 -9.16
C SER A 181 11.73 16.33 -7.97
N LEU A 182 11.81 17.64 -7.76
CA LEU A 182 11.09 18.33 -6.68
C LEU A 182 9.58 18.25 -6.89
N LEU A 183 9.09 18.43 -8.13
CA LEU A 183 7.67 18.30 -8.45
C LEU A 183 7.14 16.89 -8.20
N VAL A 184 7.91 15.85 -8.60
CA VAL A 184 7.58 14.45 -8.32
C VAL A 184 7.54 14.20 -6.81
N LEU A 185 8.51 14.71 -6.05
CA LEU A 185 8.54 14.56 -4.60
C LEU A 185 7.32 15.20 -3.93
N ILE A 186 6.96 16.42 -4.33
CA ILE A 186 5.78 17.13 -3.81
C ILE A 186 4.50 16.34 -4.14
N ALA A 187 4.36 15.88 -5.38
CA ALA A 187 3.22 15.08 -5.81
C ALA A 187 3.11 13.77 -4.99
N THR A 188 4.21 13.05 -4.83
CA THR A 188 4.25 11.82 -4.03
C THR A 188 3.88 12.07 -2.57
N LEU A 189 4.40 13.12 -1.95
CA LEU A 189 4.07 13.47 -0.56
C LEU A 189 2.58 13.83 -0.42
N PHE A 190 2.07 14.64 -1.34
CA PHE A 190 0.65 15.00 -1.40
C PHE A 190 -0.24 13.76 -1.51
N PHE A 191 0.04 12.87 -2.48
CA PHE A 191 -0.76 11.66 -2.68
C PHE A 191 -0.65 10.68 -1.51
N SER A 192 0.52 10.57 -0.88
CA SER A 192 0.72 9.76 0.34
C SER A 192 -0.22 10.21 1.47
N VAL A 193 -0.27 11.52 1.75
CA VAL A 193 -1.15 12.08 2.77
C VAL A 193 -2.62 11.83 2.43
N VAL A 194 -3.00 11.98 1.16
CA VAL A 194 -4.38 11.74 0.74
C VAL A 194 -4.76 10.26 0.85
N LEU A 195 -3.89 9.34 0.45
CA LEU A 195 -4.12 7.90 0.58
C LEU A 195 -4.28 7.49 2.05
N ALA A 196 -3.42 7.99 2.93
CA ALA A 196 -3.52 7.75 4.37
C ALA A 196 -4.86 8.23 4.95
N ARG A 197 -5.36 9.40 4.52
CA ARG A 197 -6.61 9.98 5.01
C ARG A 197 -7.86 9.33 4.40
N LYS A 198 -7.85 8.97 3.12
CA LYS A 198 -9.02 8.42 2.42
C LYS A 198 -9.16 6.91 2.55
N VAL A 199 -8.06 6.19 2.78
CA VAL A 199 -8.06 4.72 2.78
C VAL A 199 -7.61 4.17 4.12
N ALA A 200 -6.37 4.44 4.51
CA ALA A 200 -5.78 3.79 5.69
C ALA A 200 -6.56 4.10 6.98
N ARG A 201 -6.91 5.37 7.21
CA ARG A 201 -7.68 5.78 8.39
C ARG A 201 -9.07 5.14 8.45
N PRO A 202 -9.95 5.22 7.41
CA PRO A 202 -11.24 4.53 7.45
C PRO A 202 -11.13 3.01 7.63
N VAL A 203 -10.15 2.36 7.00
CA VAL A 203 -9.92 0.91 7.18
C VAL A 203 -9.54 0.58 8.62
N GLN A 204 -8.64 1.36 9.24
CA GLN A 204 -8.31 1.20 10.65
C GLN A 204 -9.53 1.40 11.55
N GLN A 205 -10.35 2.43 11.30
CA GLN A 205 -11.59 2.65 12.05
C GLN A 205 -12.56 1.47 11.98
N ILE A 206 -12.73 0.86 10.79
CA ILE A 206 -13.56 -0.34 10.61
C ILE A 206 -12.96 -1.51 11.41
N SER A 207 -11.65 -1.71 11.33
CA SER A 207 -10.93 -2.77 12.06
C SER A 207 -11.09 -2.62 13.58
N ASP A 208 -10.93 -1.40 14.11
CA ASP A 208 -11.02 -1.12 15.54
C ASP A 208 -12.44 -1.39 16.07
N VAL A 209 -13.48 -0.98 15.32
CA VAL A 209 -14.88 -1.25 15.67
C VAL A 209 -15.18 -2.74 15.62
N LEU A 210 -14.65 -3.44 14.61
CA LEU A 210 -14.84 -4.88 14.48
C LEU A 210 -14.20 -5.65 15.65
N GLN A 211 -12.98 -5.27 16.08
CA GLN A 211 -12.35 -5.88 17.26
C GLN A 211 -13.21 -5.70 18.51
N LYS A 212 -13.69 -4.48 18.78
CA LYS A 212 -14.57 -4.23 19.95
C LYS A 212 -15.89 -5.01 19.87
N ALA A 213 -16.43 -5.22 18.68
CA ALA A 213 -17.61 -6.04 18.49
C ALA A 213 -17.35 -7.53 18.79
N LEU A 214 -16.17 -8.05 18.43
CA LEU A 214 -15.74 -9.40 18.80
C LEU A 214 -15.56 -9.56 20.32
N ASP A 215 -15.19 -8.48 21.02
CA ASP A 215 -15.12 -8.43 22.48
C ASP A 215 -16.49 -8.27 23.16
N GLY A 216 -17.58 -8.24 22.38
CA GLY A 216 -18.96 -8.18 22.88
C GLY A 216 -19.59 -6.78 22.92
N ASP A 217 -18.85 -5.71 22.58
CA ASP A 217 -19.40 -4.36 22.52
C ASP A 217 -20.04 -4.07 21.14
N LEU A 218 -21.28 -4.52 20.98
CA LEU A 218 -22.09 -4.28 19.77
C LEU A 218 -22.65 -2.85 19.69
N SER A 219 -22.31 -1.96 20.62
CA SER A 219 -22.78 -0.57 20.60
C SER A 219 -21.91 0.35 19.74
N GLN A 220 -20.67 -0.05 19.47
CA GLN A 220 -19.70 0.73 18.69
C GLN A 220 -20.11 0.88 17.24
N ARG A 221 -19.76 2.01 16.63
CA ARG A 221 -20.05 2.31 15.23
C ARG A 221 -18.85 2.97 14.57
N THR A 222 -18.67 2.71 13.28
CA THR A 222 -17.61 3.32 12.47
C THR A 222 -17.81 4.81 12.28
N GLY A 223 -19.07 5.26 12.22
CA GLY A 223 -19.42 6.68 12.03
C GLY A 223 -19.02 7.21 10.64
N LEU A 224 -18.73 6.32 9.69
CA LEU A 224 -18.32 6.70 8.35
C LEU A 224 -19.51 7.23 7.53
N LYS A 225 -19.38 8.48 7.08
CA LYS A 225 -20.35 9.11 6.17
C LYS A 225 -20.37 8.40 4.80
N PRO A 226 -21.52 8.36 4.10
CA PRO A 226 -21.63 7.75 2.77
C PRO A 226 -20.56 8.28 1.82
N GLY A 227 -20.01 7.41 0.96
CA GLY A 227 -18.94 7.83 0.06
C GLY A 227 -18.46 6.77 -0.91
N ASP A 228 -17.22 6.33 -0.74
CA ASP A 228 -16.56 5.31 -1.55
C ASP A 228 -16.85 3.91 -0.99
N GLU A 229 -16.32 2.89 -1.68
CA GLU A 229 -16.55 1.48 -1.34
C GLU A 229 -16.09 1.13 0.09
N ILE A 230 -15.06 1.80 0.60
CA ILE A 230 -14.58 1.59 1.98
C ILE A 230 -15.59 2.16 2.98
N ARG A 231 -16.19 3.32 2.70
CA ARG A 231 -17.23 3.90 3.55
C ARG A 231 -18.52 3.07 3.51
N GLU A 232 -18.89 2.55 2.34
CA GLU A 232 -20.02 1.63 2.20
C GLU A 232 -19.80 0.33 3.00
N LEU A 233 -18.56 -0.18 3.04
CA LEU A 233 -18.20 -1.31 3.90
C LEU A 233 -18.40 -0.98 5.38
N GLY A 234 -17.93 0.19 5.84
CA GLY A 234 -18.13 0.62 7.22
C GLY A 234 -19.60 0.76 7.62
N GLN A 235 -20.43 1.29 6.72
CA GLN A 235 -21.88 1.37 6.94
C GLN A 235 -22.57 0.00 6.95
N SER A 236 -22.04 -0.95 6.18
CA SER A 236 -22.56 -2.32 6.18
C SER A 236 -22.19 -3.04 7.48
N LEU A 237 -20.99 -2.80 8.01
CA LEU A 237 -20.63 -3.24 9.36
C LEU A 237 -21.54 -2.62 10.42
N ASP A 238 -21.79 -1.31 10.37
CA ASP A 238 -22.67 -0.64 11.33
C ASP A 238 -24.10 -1.22 11.32
N ARG A 239 -24.64 -1.52 10.13
CA ARG A 239 -25.95 -2.19 9.98
C ARG A 239 -25.95 -3.60 10.57
N LEU A 240 -24.90 -4.37 10.32
CA LEU A 240 -24.73 -5.70 10.89
C LEU A 240 -24.70 -5.66 12.42
N LEU A 241 -23.97 -4.71 13.02
CA LEU A 241 -23.91 -4.56 14.48
C LEU A 241 -25.26 -4.16 15.09
N VAL A 242 -26.06 -3.33 14.39
CA VAL A 242 -27.44 -3.06 14.81
C VAL A 242 -28.27 -4.34 14.79
N GLN A 243 -28.21 -5.11 13.70
CA GLN A 243 -28.97 -6.35 13.57
C GLN A 243 -28.61 -7.39 14.64
N MET A 244 -27.32 -7.56 14.92
CA MET A 244 -26.86 -8.46 15.98
C MET A 244 -27.38 -8.01 17.35
N LYS A 245 -27.27 -6.72 17.68
CA LYS A 245 -27.79 -6.18 18.95
C LYS A 245 -29.30 -6.39 19.09
N THR A 246 -30.07 -6.16 18.02
CA THR A 246 -31.52 -6.41 18.04
C THR A 246 -31.85 -7.89 18.18
N PHE A 247 -31.07 -8.76 17.54
CA PHE A 247 -31.27 -10.20 17.64
C PHE A 247 -31.01 -10.72 19.06
N ASP A 248 -29.94 -10.24 19.71
CA ASP A 248 -29.64 -10.59 21.10
C ASP A 248 -30.74 -10.11 22.05
N GLN A 249 -31.24 -8.88 21.87
CA GLN A 249 -32.36 -8.35 22.66
C GLN A 249 -33.64 -9.18 22.49
N LEU A 250 -34.01 -9.52 21.25
CA LEU A 250 -35.17 -10.34 20.96
C LEU A 250 -35.03 -11.76 21.54
N LYS A 251 -33.81 -12.32 21.50
CA LYS A 251 -33.52 -13.63 22.08
C LYS A 251 -33.69 -13.62 23.60
N VAL A 252 -33.17 -12.60 24.29
CA VAL A 252 -33.36 -12.44 25.74
C VAL A 252 -34.84 -12.28 26.06
N GLN A 253 -35.55 -11.40 25.36
CA GLN A 253 -36.98 -11.20 25.56
C GLN A 253 -37.76 -12.50 25.40
N LYS A 254 -37.50 -13.26 24.33
CA LYS A 254 -38.19 -14.52 24.07
C LYS A 254 -37.95 -15.57 25.15
N ILE A 255 -36.71 -15.68 25.64
CA ILE A 255 -36.36 -16.58 26.75
C ILE A 255 -37.11 -16.17 28.02
N THR A 256 -37.18 -14.86 28.31
CA THR A 256 -37.92 -14.35 29.48
C THR A 256 -39.42 -14.64 29.34
N GLU A 257 -40.03 -14.37 28.19
CA GLU A 257 -41.44 -14.66 27.93
C GLU A 257 -41.76 -16.17 28.04
N GLU A 258 -40.88 -17.04 27.55
CA GLU A 258 -41.02 -18.49 27.70
C GLU A 258 -40.93 -18.92 29.17
N LYS A 259 -40.00 -18.32 29.94
CA LYS A 259 -39.86 -18.57 31.37
C LYS A 259 -41.13 -18.14 32.15
N GLU A 260 -41.60 -16.92 31.93
CA GLU A 260 -42.81 -16.39 32.59
C GLU A 260 -44.05 -17.23 32.26
N LYS A 261 -44.20 -17.69 31.01
CA LYS A 261 -45.28 -18.60 30.62
C LYS A 261 -45.22 -19.93 31.38
N LEU A 262 -44.03 -20.50 31.55
CA LEU A 262 -43.85 -21.74 32.31
C LEU A 262 -44.24 -21.55 33.79
N GLU A 263 -43.81 -20.45 34.41
CA GLU A 263 -44.15 -20.12 35.80
C GLU A 263 -45.67 -19.95 35.98
N ALA A 264 -46.32 -19.20 35.08
CA ALA A 264 -47.77 -19.02 35.12
C ALA A 264 -48.55 -20.33 34.96
N LEU A 265 -48.10 -21.23 34.08
CA LEU A 265 -48.72 -22.55 33.93
C LEU A 265 -48.60 -23.39 35.20
N LEU A 266 -47.44 -23.36 35.86
CA LEU A 266 -47.21 -24.09 37.11
C LEU A 266 -48.08 -23.56 38.26
N ASP A 267 -48.38 -22.25 38.28
CA ASP A 267 -49.17 -21.61 39.31
C ASP A 267 -50.67 -21.91 39.26
N ILE A 268 -51.20 -22.20 38.08
CA ILE A 268 -52.62 -22.57 37.89
C ILE A 268 -52.87 -24.03 38.30
N LEU A 269 -51.84 -24.88 38.34
CA LEU A 269 -52.00 -26.29 38.68
C LEU A 269 -52.57 -26.44 40.11
N PRO A 270 -53.65 -27.24 40.28
CA PRO A 270 -54.23 -27.48 41.60
C PRO A 270 -53.32 -28.36 42.47
N GLU A 271 -52.41 -29.10 41.86
CA GLU A 271 -51.39 -29.88 42.55
C GLU A 271 -50.24 -28.96 42.99
N GLY A 272 -49.70 -29.20 44.18
CA GLY A 272 -48.48 -28.51 44.62
C GLY A 272 -47.29 -29.03 43.83
N VAL A 273 -46.45 -28.14 43.32
CA VAL A 273 -45.24 -28.49 42.58
C VAL A 273 -44.03 -27.81 43.22
N ILE A 274 -42.99 -28.59 43.49
CA ILE A 274 -41.68 -28.13 43.96
C ILE A 274 -40.63 -28.64 42.99
N ILE A 275 -39.78 -27.75 42.48
CA ILE A 275 -38.62 -28.09 41.66
C ILE A 275 -37.37 -27.82 42.50
N VAL A 276 -36.53 -28.83 42.62
CA VAL A 276 -35.31 -28.81 43.42
C VAL A 276 -34.12 -29.01 42.49
N ASP A 277 -33.07 -28.21 42.64
CA ASP A 277 -31.84 -28.34 41.85
C ASP A 277 -30.90 -29.44 42.38
N SER A 278 -29.78 -29.65 41.69
CA SER A 278 -28.76 -30.63 42.06
C SER A 278 -28.10 -30.39 43.43
N GLU A 279 -28.19 -29.17 43.98
CA GLU A 279 -27.68 -28.84 45.32
C GLU A 279 -28.73 -29.05 46.41
N GLY A 280 -29.94 -29.48 46.05
CA GLY A 280 -31.04 -29.66 46.99
C GLY A 280 -31.75 -28.35 47.36
N ARG A 281 -31.53 -27.26 46.62
CA ARG A 281 -32.21 -25.98 46.83
C ARG A 281 -33.50 -25.92 46.03
N ILE A 282 -34.52 -25.26 46.58
CA ILE A 282 -35.79 -25.05 45.91
C ILE A 282 -35.59 -23.99 44.82
N ASN A 283 -35.62 -24.43 43.55
CA ASN A 283 -35.51 -23.57 42.39
C ASN A 283 -36.86 -22.90 42.06
N LEU A 284 -37.96 -23.64 42.21
CA LEU A 284 -39.33 -23.15 41.98
C LEU A 284 -40.32 -23.86 42.91
N ILE A 285 -41.27 -23.12 43.46
CA ILE A 285 -42.41 -23.67 44.21
C ILE A 285 -43.69 -22.95 43.77
N ASN A 286 -44.72 -23.70 43.37
CA ASN A 286 -45.96 -23.08 42.88
C ASN A 286 -46.87 -22.59 44.03
N ASN A 287 -47.79 -21.69 43.69
CA ASN A 287 -48.72 -21.11 44.64
C ASN A 287 -49.62 -22.14 45.37
N SER A 288 -50.00 -23.23 44.69
CA SER A 288 -50.76 -24.32 45.32
C SER A 288 -49.97 -24.99 46.44
N CYS A 289 -48.66 -25.19 46.25
CA CYS A 289 -47.77 -25.74 47.28
C CYS A 289 -47.55 -24.76 48.43
N LEU A 290 -47.35 -23.47 48.15
CA LEU A 290 -47.21 -22.43 49.18
C LEU A 290 -48.45 -22.35 50.07
N ARG A 291 -49.65 -22.30 49.48
CA ARG A 291 -50.92 -22.33 50.23
C ARG A 291 -51.10 -23.61 51.02
N PHE A 292 -50.70 -24.74 50.45
CA PHE A 292 -50.83 -26.03 51.10
C PHE A 292 -49.98 -26.11 52.38
N PHE A 293 -48.74 -25.59 52.37
CA PHE A 293 -47.85 -25.58 53.54
C PHE A 293 -47.92 -24.31 54.40
N GLY A 294 -48.66 -23.28 53.98
CA GLY A 294 -48.72 -21.99 54.66
C GLY A 294 -47.41 -21.19 54.59
N LEU A 295 -46.68 -21.32 53.47
CA LEU A 295 -45.38 -20.68 53.24
C LEU A 295 -45.54 -19.37 52.45
N SER A 296 -44.62 -18.43 52.67
CA SER A 296 -44.41 -17.30 51.75
C SER A 296 -43.34 -17.66 50.71
N MET A 297 -43.38 -17.05 49.52
CA MET A 297 -42.41 -17.30 48.45
C MET A 297 -40.96 -17.07 48.94
N ASP A 298 -40.71 -15.94 49.62
CA ASP A 298 -39.40 -15.57 50.19
C ASP A 298 -38.89 -16.55 51.26
N SER A 299 -39.81 -17.29 51.89
CA SER A 299 -39.45 -18.26 52.91
C SER A 299 -39.01 -19.61 52.34
N ALA A 300 -39.25 -19.86 51.04
CA ALA A 300 -39.08 -21.16 50.40
C ALA A 300 -38.10 -21.18 49.22
N VAL A 301 -38.09 -20.18 48.33
CA VAL A 301 -37.23 -20.15 47.13
C VAL A 301 -35.76 -19.91 47.48
N GLU A 302 -34.83 -20.51 46.73
CA GLU A 302 -33.36 -20.49 46.90
C GLU A 302 -32.84 -21.08 48.23
N LYS A 303 -33.72 -21.54 49.10
CA LYS A 303 -33.35 -22.22 50.35
C LYS A 303 -33.16 -23.72 50.13
N PRO A 304 -32.24 -24.35 50.88
CA PRO A 304 -32.15 -25.80 50.91
C PRO A 304 -33.49 -26.41 51.35
N LEU A 305 -33.98 -27.40 50.61
CA LEU A 305 -35.23 -28.09 50.93
C LEU A 305 -35.20 -28.67 52.36
N SER A 306 -34.01 -29.07 52.83
CA SER A 306 -33.76 -29.56 54.19
C SER A 306 -34.06 -28.53 55.29
N GLU A 307 -33.94 -27.23 55.02
CA GLU A 307 -34.10 -26.15 56.01
C GLU A 307 -35.54 -25.64 56.12
N VAL A 308 -36.41 -25.97 55.15
CA VAL A 308 -37.82 -25.54 55.16
C VAL A 308 -38.63 -26.47 56.06
N ALA A 309 -38.67 -26.16 57.35
CA ALA A 309 -39.34 -26.97 58.38
C ALA A 309 -40.85 -27.21 58.15
N ALA A 310 -41.52 -26.31 57.42
CA ALA A 310 -42.93 -26.47 57.06
C ALA A 310 -43.17 -27.63 56.07
N ILE A 311 -42.15 -28.06 55.33
CA ILE A 311 -42.23 -29.21 54.44
C ILE A 311 -41.92 -30.47 55.26
N ASP A 312 -42.91 -31.37 55.31
CA ASP A 312 -42.84 -32.60 56.08
C ASP A 312 -41.59 -33.41 55.74
N LYS A 313 -40.97 -34.01 56.77
CA LYS A 313 -39.75 -34.80 56.63
C LYS A 313 -39.91 -35.93 55.59
N GLN A 314 -41.08 -36.55 55.51
CA GLN A 314 -41.35 -37.62 54.54
C GLN A 314 -41.21 -37.14 53.09
N LEU A 315 -41.58 -35.89 52.78
CA LEU A 315 -41.41 -35.34 51.42
C LEU A 315 -39.94 -35.03 51.11
N ARG A 316 -39.19 -34.52 52.10
CA ARG A 316 -37.75 -34.26 51.97
C ARG A 316 -36.97 -35.56 51.74
N ASP A 317 -37.34 -36.62 52.46
CA ASP A 317 -36.74 -37.95 52.30
C ASP A 317 -37.02 -38.53 50.92
N LEU A 318 -38.22 -38.32 50.35
CA LEU A 318 -38.58 -38.79 49.00
C LEU A 318 -37.82 -38.09 47.88
N VAL A 319 -37.56 -36.78 48.03
CA VAL A 319 -36.72 -36.03 47.09
C VAL A 319 -35.29 -36.56 47.16
N THR A 320 -34.77 -36.78 48.37
CA THR A 320 -33.43 -37.34 48.60
C THR A 320 -33.30 -38.77 48.05
N GLU A 321 -34.33 -39.61 48.24
CA GLU A 321 -34.43 -40.97 47.68
C GLU A 321 -34.46 -40.93 46.15
N THR A 322 -35.13 -39.94 45.56
CA THR A 322 -35.19 -39.77 44.10
C THR A 322 -33.82 -39.36 43.53
N PHE A 323 -33.13 -38.43 44.18
CA PHE A 323 -31.76 -38.02 43.79
C PHE A 323 -30.74 -39.14 43.94
N THR A 324 -30.69 -39.80 45.10
CA THR A 324 -29.69 -40.83 45.42
C THR A 324 -29.98 -42.16 44.74
N GLY A 325 -31.24 -42.58 44.69
CA GLY A 325 -31.68 -43.84 44.11
C GLY A 325 -31.90 -43.80 42.60
N ARG A 326 -31.80 -42.62 41.97
CA ARG A 326 -32.08 -42.39 40.53
C ARG A 326 -33.36 -43.07 40.04
N LYS A 327 -34.41 -43.04 40.88
CA LYS A 327 -35.67 -43.75 40.63
C LYS A 327 -36.85 -42.82 40.82
N LYS A 328 -37.68 -42.69 39.77
CA LYS A 328 -38.93 -41.93 39.85
C LYS A 328 -39.93 -42.60 40.80
N ILE A 329 -40.63 -41.79 41.56
CA ILE A 329 -41.71 -42.23 42.45
C ILE A 329 -43.02 -41.83 41.78
N ALA A 330 -43.94 -42.77 41.58
CA ALA A 330 -45.22 -42.52 40.94
C ALA A 330 -46.36 -43.06 41.81
N GLY A 331 -47.25 -42.18 42.23
CA GLY A 331 -48.47 -42.51 42.95
C GLY A 331 -48.24 -43.02 44.37
N LYS A 332 -47.17 -42.59 45.05
CA LYS A 332 -46.92 -43.01 46.44
C LYS A 332 -47.84 -42.23 47.37
N GLU A 333 -48.70 -42.94 48.10
CA GLU A 333 -49.53 -42.35 49.15
C GLU A 333 -48.67 -42.07 50.39
N VAL A 334 -48.65 -40.81 50.84
CA VAL A 334 -47.83 -40.35 51.96
C VAL A 334 -48.72 -39.58 52.93
N LYS A 335 -48.62 -39.88 54.23
CA LYS A 335 -49.34 -39.15 55.27
C LYS A 335 -48.42 -38.10 55.86
N ILE A 336 -48.66 -36.85 55.50
CA ILE A 336 -47.82 -35.72 55.89
C ILE A 336 -48.52 -34.88 56.95
N SER A 337 -47.73 -34.24 57.81
CA SER A 337 -48.21 -33.25 58.76
C SER A 337 -48.08 -31.85 58.17
N VAL A 338 -49.18 -31.10 58.15
CA VAL A 338 -49.27 -29.78 57.52
C VAL A 338 -49.67 -28.74 58.55
N GLY A 339 -48.91 -27.64 58.62
CA GLY A 339 -49.07 -26.54 59.59
C GLY A 339 -48.09 -26.64 60.77
N LEU A 340 -47.36 -25.55 61.04
CA LEU A 340 -46.35 -25.48 62.10
C LEU A 340 -46.95 -25.31 63.50
N GLU A 341 -48.00 -24.49 63.64
CA GLU A 341 -48.62 -24.18 64.94
C GLU A 341 -49.73 -25.16 65.35
N ARG A 342 -50.41 -25.76 64.37
CA ARG A 342 -51.46 -26.78 64.56
C ARG A 342 -51.35 -27.84 63.46
N PRO A 343 -50.53 -28.90 63.67
CA PRO A 343 -50.29 -29.90 62.64
C PRO A 343 -51.56 -30.72 62.37
N THR A 344 -52.03 -30.68 61.12
CA THR A 344 -53.13 -31.52 60.63
C THR A 344 -52.56 -32.63 59.75
N GLN A 345 -53.02 -33.87 59.94
CA GLN A 345 -52.61 -34.98 59.09
C GLN A 345 -53.40 -34.98 57.79
N LYS A 346 -52.69 -34.80 56.67
CA LYS A 346 -53.24 -34.91 55.32
C LYS A 346 -52.63 -36.10 54.59
N THR A 347 -53.44 -36.77 53.77
CA THR A 347 -52.93 -37.82 52.88
C THR A 347 -52.73 -37.21 51.50
N VAL A 348 -51.50 -37.27 50.99
CA VAL A 348 -51.15 -36.77 49.66
C VAL A 348 -50.66 -37.89 48.78
N LEU A 349 -50.96 -37.79 47.49
CA LEU A 349 -50.33 -38.57 46.43
C LEU A 349 -49.10 -37.81 45.94
N VAL A 350 -47.94 -38.48 45.99
CA VAL A 350 -46.66 -37.88 45.62
C VAL A 350 -46.13 -38.52 44.35
N ASN A 351 -45.73 -37.67 43.39
CA ASN A 351 -44.92 -38.10 42.25
C ASN A 351 -43.60 -37.32 42.22
N THR A 352 -42.54 -38.00 41.79
CA THR A 352 -41.26 -37.37 41.49
C THR A 352 -40.85 -37.66 40.05
N ALA A 353 -40.28 -36.66 39.39
CA ALA A 353 -39.65 -36.78 38.08
C ALA A 353 -38.27 -36.14 38.11
N MET A 354 -37.32 -36.70 37.36
CA MET A 354 -35.97 -36.16 37.23
C MET A 354 -35.83 -35.52 35.86
N VAL A 355 -35.25 -34.33 35.81
CA VAL A 355 -34.85 -33.64 34.59
C VAL A 355 -33.35 -33.79 34.47
N HIS A 356 -32.90 -34.43 33.40
CA HIS A 356 -31.48 -34.66 33.14
C HIS A 356 -30.89 -33.53 32.30
N ARG A 357 -29.64 -33.18 32.56
CA ARG A 357 -28.83 -32.36 31.66
C ARG A 357 -28.29 -33.25 30.53
N SER A 358 -27.77 -32.64 29.46
CA SER A 358 -27.21 -33.29 28.28
C SER A 358 -26.09 -34.31 28.57
N ASP A 359 -25.45 -34.20 29.73
CA ASP A 359 -24.38 -35.07 30.24
C ASP A 359 -24.91 -36.31 30.99
N GLY A 360 -26.23 -36.44 31.17
CA GLY A 360 -26.87 -37.54 31.88
C GLY A 360 -27.03 -37.33 33.39
N GLU A 361 -26.43 -36.28 33.95
CA GLU A 361 -26.62 -35.94 35.37
C GLU A 361 -28.00 -35.33 35.64
N ILE A 362 -28.48 -35.49 36.86
CA ILE A 362 -29.78 -34.95 37.27
C ILE A 362 -29.61 -33.45 37.48
N SER A 363 -30.25 -32.65 36.62
CA SER A 363 -30.27 -31.20 36.73
C SER A 363 -31.32 -30.73 37.75
N TYR A 364 -32.49 -31.36 37.78
CA TYR A 364 -33.58 -31.02 38.69
C TYR A 364 -34.40 -32.25 39.08
N VAL A 365 -35.01 -32.22 40.27
CA VAL A 365 -36.09 -33.11 40.67
C VAL A 365 -37.37 -32.30 40.83
N VAL A 366 -38.41 -32.71 40.13
CA VAL A 366 -39.75 -32.17 40.22
C VAL A 366 -40.57 -33.07 41.14
N LEU A 367 -41.11 -32.51 42.21
CA LEU A 367 -42.01 -33.14 43.16
C LEU A 367 -43.42 -32.57 42.95
N SER A 368 -44.39 -33.41 42.60
CA SER A 368 -45.81 -33.03 42.59
C SER A 368 -46.55 -33.66 43.76
N LEU A 369 -47.38 -32.90 44.45
CA LEU A 369 -48.22 -33.34 45.57
C LEU A 369 -49.69 -33.00 45.32
N LYS A 370 -50.54 -34.02 45.44
CA LYS A 370 -52.00 -33.88 45.33
C LYS A 370 -52.67 -34.37 46.60
N GLU A 371 -53.43 -33.52 47.26
CA GLU A 371 -54.28 -33.95 48.37
C GLU A 371 -55.36 -34.91 47.87
N ILE A 372 -55.55 -36.03 48.56
CA ILE A 372 -56.60 -37.00 48.24
C ILE A 372 -57.60 -37.09 49.39
N THR A 373 -58.88 -36.90 49.07
CA THR A 373 -59.97 -37.03 50.04
C THR A 373 -60.26 -38.51 50.36
N LYS A 374 -60.96 -38.77 51.47
CA LYS A 374 -61.37 -40.14 51.85
C LYS A 374 -62.23 -40.83 50.76
N GLU A 375 -63.00 -40.06 50.00
CA GLU A 375 -63.87 -40.56 48.92
C GLU A 375 -63.08 -40.85 47.64
N GLU A 376 -62.16 -39.96 47.23
CA GLU A 376 -61.24 -40.19 46.12
C GLU A 376 -60.31 -41.38 46.39
N LYS A 377 -59.92 -41.60 47.64
CA LYS A 377 -59.15 -42.78 48.07
C LYS A 377 -59.90 -44.09 47.83
N VAL A 378 -61.21 -44.13 48.05
CA VAL A 378 -62.05 -45.31 47.81
C VAL A 378 -62.24 -45.52 46.30
N GLY A 379 -62.45 -44.44 45.54
CA GLY A 379 -62.56 -44.47 44.08
C GLY A 379 -61.27 -44.87 43.36
N LEU A 380 -60.11 -44.39 43.81
CA LEU A 380 -58.79 -44.71 43.26
C LEU A 380 -58.42 -46.17 43.54
N LYS A 381 -58.69 -46.66 44.76
CA LYS A 381 -58.53 -48.09 45.10
C LYS A 381 -59.45 -48.99 44.27
N ARG A 382 -60.68 -48.55 43.98
CA ARG A 382 -61.60 -49.27 43.10
C ARG A 382 -61.09 -49.33 41.66
N LYS A 383 -60.63 -48.20 41.10
CA LYS A 383 -60.02 -48.14 39.75
C LYS A 383 -58.74 -48.97 39.63
N ILE A 384 -57.86 -48.95 40.64
CA ILE A 384 -56.64 -49.78 40.68
C ILE A 384 -57.01 -51.26 40.77
N LYS A 385 -58.03 -51.62 41.56
CA LYS A 385 -58.53 -53.00 41.68
C LYS A 385 -59.19 -53.50 40.39
N ASP A 386 -59.93 -52.64 39.69
CA ASP A 386 -60.52 -52.95 38.38
C ASP A 386 -59.47 -53.06 37.26
N ALA A 387 -58.38 -52.27 37.33
CA ALA A 387 -57.25 -52.36 36.39
C ALA A 387 -56.35 -53.59 36.63
N LEU A 388 -56.20 -54.02 37.88
CA LEU A 388 -55.43 -55.22 38.25
C LEU A 388 -56.27 -56.51 38.17
N GLY A 389 -57.61 -56.41 38.12
CA GLY A 389 -58.54 -57.53 37.96
C GLY A 389 -58.90 -57.90 36.51
N LYS A 390 -58.28 -57.25 35.51
CA LYS A 390 -58.43 -57.54 34.07
C LYS A 390 -57.15 -58.09 33.42
N LYS A 391 -56.36 -58.87 34.15
CA LYS A 391 -55.29 -59.69 33.57
C LYS A 391 -55.63 -61.16 33.64
#